data_AF-A0A9P0IXS4-F1
#
_entry.id   AF-A0A9P0IXS4-F1
#
_cell.length_a   1.000
_cell.length_b   1.000
_cell.length_c   1.000
_cell.angle_alpha   90.00
_cell.angle_beta   90.00
_cell.angle_gamma   90.00
#
_symmetry.space_group_name_H-M   'P 1'
#
loop_
_entity.id
_entity.type
_entity.pdbx_description
1 polymer ?
#
loop_
_entity_poly.entity_id
_entity_poly.type
_entity_poly.pdbx_seq_one_letter_code
_entity_poly.pdbx_strand_id
1 'polypeptide(L)'
;MSYRDLFKFTEVMRSLGYHQQISMDSFHSPNFSLVSEILFWLALRFEPDTNLPQEIETSEQRVYFIRSIVEFFVLKTNIKLNVKKLYQADRNAVGELLKITDLLNDALNTKQVYEDESFAKLETNLTYKANELKTTRDLASKITQKGAELFRSLEEESELRPIRDSRVNAALDINEVEQSLKTLIQKTKKETEHTRDLIKNISATEANLDAKITKRREDLERNSKRLQTLKQVRPAFLEEFEDLESELRNLYQEYITRQRCISYLEHQQEQVAQAELIHIQEQQELAKKIIENNKQDNDLKLLEEVNNEPYNNQFLENTPDISIKGRVSSAATSRNRGMFGRLSDSETDSDLMLDDEEDSNLMASDGELSTSRAEKLGSIHSDSADSNN
;
A
#
# COMPACT_ATOMS: atom_id res chain seq x y z
N MET A 1 -7.34 -22.50 -14.49
CA MET A 1 -6.57 -21.36 -15.06
C MET A 1 -7.27 -20.07 -14.70
N SER A 2 -6.52 -19.02 -14.37
CA SER A 2 -7.07 -17.72 -13.95
C SER A 2 -7.43 -16.87 -15.18
N TYR A 3 -8.43 -15.98 -15.07
CA TYR A 3 -8.76 -15.00 -16.11
C TYR A 3 -7.54 -14.14 -16.50
N ARG A 4 -6.63 -13.94 -15.54
CA ARG A 4 -5.34 -13.27 -15.72
C ARG A 4 -4.43 -13.98 -16.72
N ASP A 5 -4.40 -15.31 -16.72
CA ASP A 5 -3.54 -16.09 -17.62
C ASP A 5 -4.03 -15.98 -19.07
N LEU A 6 -5.34 -15.98 -19.26
CA LEU A 6 -5.94 -15.79 -20.58
C LEU A 6 -5.67 -14.39 -21.12
N PHE A 7 -5.81 -13.37 -20.27
CA PHE A 7 -5.48 -12.00 -20.64
C PHE A 7 -4.01 -11.88 -21.06
N LYS A 8 -3.10 -12.38 -20.21
CA LYS A 8 -1.66 -12.43 -20.51
C LYS A 8 -1.40 -13.12 -21.84
N PHE A 9 -2.00 -14.28 -22.08
CA PHE A 9 -1.82 -15.01 -23.33
C PHE A 9 -2.25 -14.20 -24.55
N THR A 10 -3.42 -13.56 -24.52
CA THR A 10 -3.89 -12.72 -25.64
C THR A 10 -2.98 -11.52 -25.91
N GLU A 11 -2.42 -10.93 -24.86
CA GLU A 11 -1.48 -9.82 -24.94
C GLU A 11 -0.15 -10.25 -25.55
N VAL A 12 0.40 -11.38 -25.08
CA VAL A 12 1.66 -11.95 -25.59
C VAL A 12 1.52 -12.42 -27.04
N MET A 13 0.39 -13.03 -27.41
CA MET A 13 0.16 -13.40 -28.81
C MET A 13 0.10 -12.18 -29.74
N ARG A 14 -0.42 -11.06 -29.25
CA ARG A 14 -0.41 -9.79 -29.99
C ARG A 14 1.01 -9.23 -30.12
N SER A 15 1.83 -9.27 -29.06
CA SER A 15 3.22 -8.79 -29.12
C SER A 15 4.08 -9.62 -30.07
N LEU A 16 3.82 -10.94 -30.16
CA LEU A 16 4.47 -11.84 -31.11
C LEU A 16 3.99 -11.67 -32.57
N GLY A 17 2.98 -10.83 -32.81
CA GLY A 17 2.45 -10.54 -34.13
C GLY A 17 1.57 -11.64 -34.71
N TYR A 18 0.80 -12.34 -33.87
CA TYR A 18 -0.20 -13.30 -34.34
C TYR A 18 -1.28 -12.59 -35.16
N HIS A 19 -1.61 -13.15 -36.33
CA HIS A 19 -2.42 -12.49 -37.37
C HIS A 19 -3.91 -12.37 -36.99
N GLN A 20 -4.42 -13.24 -36.14
CA GLN A 20 -5.84 -13.26 -35.76
C GLN A 20 -6.06 -12.71 -34.34
N GLN A 21 -7.12 -11.92 -34.15
CA GLN A 21 -7.51 -11.47 -32.82
C GLN A 21 -8.12 -12.64 -32.02
N ILE A 22 -7.48 -12.98 -30.91
CA ILE A 22 -7.98 -13.98 -29.97
C ILE A 22 -8.89 -13.26 -28.95
N SER A 23 -10.18 -13.55 -28.98
CA SER A 23 -11.13 -13.04 -27.97
C SER A 23 -10.92 -13.74 -26.62
N MET A 24 -11.22 -13.01 -25.54
CA MET A 24 -11.28 -13.57 -24.19
C MET A 24 -12.36 -14.67 -24.06
N ASP A 25 -13.35 -14.68 -24.95
CA ASP A 25 -14.41 -15.69 -24.95
C ASP A 25 -14.04 -16.97 -25.72
N SER A 26 -12.98 -16.94 -26.55
CA SER A 26 -12.64 -18.03 -27.48
C SER A 26 -12.29 -19.36 -26.82
N PHE A 27 -11.90 -19.35 -25.54
CA PHE A 27 -11.53 -20.55 -24.75
C PHE A 27 -12.57 -20.91 -23.68
N HIS A 28 -13.73 -20.23 -23.64
CA HIS A 28 -14.81 -20.57 -22.72
C HIS A 28 -15.45 -21.92 -23.04
N SER A 29 -15.49 -22.28 -24.33
CA SER A 29 -15.86 -23.60 -24.85
C SER A 29 -14.69 -24.20 -25.63
N PRO A 30 -14.61 -25.54 -25.74
CA PRO A 30 -13.57 -26.21 -26.53
C PRO A 30 -13.51 -25.72 -27.98
N ASN A 31 -12.40 -25.11 -28.37
CA ASN A 31 -12.17 -24.62 -29.73
C ASN A 31 -10.86 -25.19 -30.29
N PHE A 32 -10.92 -26.43 -30.78
CA PHE A 32 -9.74 -27.14 -31.27
C PHE A 32 -9.14 -26.46 -32.51
N SER A 33 -9.98 -25.94 -33.42
CA SER A 33 -9.51 -25.27 -34.64
C SER A 33 -8.58 -24.11 -34.33
N LEU A 34 -8.95 -23.28 -33.35
CA LEU A 34 -8.12 -22.17 -32.91
C LEU A 34 -6.82 -22.65 -32.25
N VAL A 35 -6.88 -23.67 -31.39
CA VAL A 35 -5.69 -24.23 -30.74
C VAL A 35 -4.73 -24.82 -31.75
N SER A 36 -5.23 -25.54 -32.77
CA SER A 36 -4.40 -26.10 -33.82
C SER A 36 -3.74 -25.02 -34.67
N GLU A 37 -4.49 -23.98 -35.04
CA GLU A 37 -3.93 -22.86 -35.80
C GLU A 37 -2.83 -22.13 -35.02
N ILE A 38 -3.07 -21.86 -33.73
CA ILE A 38 -2.09 -21.23 -32.84
C ILE A 38 -0.84 -22.11 -32.71
N LEU A 39 -0.99 -23.40 -32.43
CA LEU A 39 0.15 -24.31 -32.26
C LEU A 39 0.98 -24.43 -33.53
N PHE A 40 0.31 -24.52 -34.69
CA PHE A 40 0.98 -24.56 -35.99
C PHE A 40 1.74 -23.26 -36.26
N TRP A 41 1.10 -22.11 -36.02
CA TRP A 41 1.73 -20.82 -36.18
C TRP A 41 2.95 -20.65 -35.26
N LEU A 42 2.85 -21.09 -34.01
CA LEU A 42 3.98 -21.07 -33.07
C LEU A 42 5.11 -21.97 -33.55
N ALA A 43 4.82 -23.16 -34.07
CA ALA A 43 5.85 -24.05 -34.61
C ALA A 43 6.62 -23.41 -35.78
N LEU A 44 5.92 -22.75 -36.71
CA LEU A 44 6.54 -22.03 -37.82
C LEU A 44 7.44 -20.86 -37.37
N ARG A 45 7.20 -20.30 -36.18
CA ARG A 45 8.08 -19.26 -35.59
C ARG A 45 9.40 -19.83 -35.07
N PHE A 46 9.42 -21.10 -34.66
CA PHE A 46 10.65 -21.77 -34.25
C PHE A 46 11.43 -22.32 -35.45
N GLU A 47 10.74 -22.93 -36.41
CA GLU A 47 11.39 -23.53 -37.59
C GLU A 47 10.47 -23.39 -38.81
N PRO A 48 10.82 -22.50 -39.77
CA PRO A 48 9.97 -22.20 -40.93
C PRO A 48 9.68 -23.41 -41.84
N ASP A 49 10.60 -24.38 -41.89
CA ASP A 49 10.52 -25.54 -42.78
C ASP A 49 9.87 -26.78 -42.12
N THR A 50 9.15 -26.60 -41.01
CA THR A 50 8.55 -27.73 -40.28
C THR A 50 7.38 -28.33 -41.04
N ASN A 51 7.47 -29.63 -41.33
CA ASN A 51 6.38 -30.41 -41.92
C ASN A 51 5.50 -31.00 -40.82
N LEU A 52 4.47 -30.25 -40.39
CA LEU A 52 3.46 -30.72 -39.44
C LEU A 52 2.18 -31.17 -40.18
N PRO A 53 1.43 -32.14 -39.63
CA PRO A 53 0.12 -32.51 -40.16
C PRO A 53 -0.82 -31.29 -40.19
N GLN A 54 -1.53 -31.07 -41.30
CA GLN A 54 -2.48 -29.95 -41.43
C GLN A 54 -3.95 -30.38 -41.35
N GLU A 55 -4.22 -31.67 -41.50
CA GLU A 55 -5.57 -32.22 -41.43
C GLU A 55 -6.03 -32.36 -39.98
N ILE A 56 -7.19 -31.79 -39.64
CA ILE A 56 -7.75 -31.78 -38.28
C ILE A 56 -9.26 -32.11 -38.24
N GLU A 57 -9.82 -32.60 -39.34
CA GLU A 57 -11.27 -32.81 -39.48
C GLU A 57 -11.75 -33.98 -38.61
N THR A 58 -11.03 -35.10 -38.64
CA THR A 58 -11.36 -36.31 -37.88
C THR A 58 -10.70 -36.34 -36.50
N SER A 59 -11.30 -37.08 -35.56
CA SER A 59 -10.73 -37.23 -34.21
C SER A 59 -9.35 -37.87 -34.21
N GLU A 60 -9.10 -38.82 -35.12
CA GLU A 60 -7.80 -39.49 -35.27
C GLU A 60 -6.72 -38.54 -35.77
N GLN A 61 -7.03 -37.74 -36.80
CA GLN A 61 -6.15 -36.69 -37.30
C GLN A 61 -5.79 -35.67 -36.22
N ARG A 62 -6.75 -35.24 -35.39
CA ARG A 62 -6.48 -34.32 -34.26
C ARG A 62 -5.52 -34.92 -33.23
N VAL A 63 -5.67 -36.22 -32.91
CA VAL A 63 -4.76 -36.89 -31.97
C VAL A 63 -3.36 -37.00 -32.58
N TYR A 64 -3.27 -37.33 -33.87
CA TYR A 64 -2.00 -37.38 -34.59
C TYR A 64 -1.31 -36.01 -34.60
N PHE A 65 -2.04 -34.96 -34.95
CA PHE A 65 -1.57 -33.57 -34.93
C PHE A 65 -0.97 -33.16 -33.57
N ILE A 66 -1.71 -33.39 -32.47
CA ILE A 66 -1.22 -33.02 -31.13
C ILE A 66 0.03 -33.83 -30.77
N ARG A 67 0.09 -35.13 -31.11
CA ARG A 67 1.30 -35.94 -30.87
C ARG A 67 2.50 -35.37 -31.61
N SER A 68 2.37 -35.09 -32.90
CA SER A 68 3.45 -34.54 -33.72
C SER A 68 3.93 -33.18 -33.21
N ILE A 69 3.03 -32.30 -32.78
CA ILE A 69 3.38 -31.00 -32.20
C ILE A 69 4.09 -31.11 -30.86
N VAL A 70 3.61 -31.98 -29.98
CA VAL A 70 4.24 -32.17 -28.68
C VAL A 70 5.64 -32.76 -28.86
N GLU A 71 5.82 -33.71 -29.79
CA GLU A 71 7.14 -34.22 -30.18
C GLU A 71 8.03 -33.09 -30.71
N PHE A 72 7.52 -32.26 -31.61
CA PHE A 72 8.26 -31.12 -32.16
C PHE A 72 8.77 -30.17 -31.05
N PHE A 73 7.90 -29.71 -30.15
CA PHE A 73 8.30 -28.79 -29.09
C PHE A 73 9.23 -29.44 -28.06
N VAL A 74 9.02 -30.71 -27.72
CA VAL A 74 9.95 -31.42 -26.82
C VAL A 74 11.34 -31.52 -27.46
N LEU A 75 11.43 -31.85 -28.75
CA LEU A 75 12.71 -31.99 -29.44
C LEU A 75 13.43 -30.66 -29.68
N LYS A 76 12.68 -29.59 -30.02
CA LYS A 76 13.25 -28.31 -30.45
C LYS A 76 13.41 -27.30 -29.32
N THR A 77 12.53 -27.31 -28.32
CA THR A 77 12.55 -26.32 -27.22
C THR A 77 12.74 -26.96 -25.84
N ASN A 78 12.75 -28.30 -25.75
CA ASN A 78 12.77 -29.04 -24.48
C ASN A 78 11.59 -28.70 -23.55
N ILE A 79 10.49 -28.18 -24.11
CA ILE A 79 9.27 -27.88 -23.35
C ILE A 79 8.37 -29.11 -23.36
N LYS A 80 8.06 -29.62 -22.16
CA LYS A 80 7.09 -30.70 -21.97
C LYS A 80 5.68 -30.14 -21.88
N LEU A 81 4.87 -30.45 -22.89
CA LEU A 81 3.47 -30.03 -23.01
C LEU A 81 2.51 -31.16 -22.62
N ASN A 82 1.38 -30.81 -22.01
CA ASN A 82 0.34 -31.78 -21.68
C ASN A 82 -0.61 -32.02 -22.86
N VAL A 83 -0.48 -33.18 -23.50
CA VAL A 83 -1.29 -33.66 -24.63
C VAL A 83 -2.80 -33.56 -24.36
N LYS A 84 -3.26 -33.96 -23.16
CA LYS A 84 -4.68 -33.99 -22.81
C LYS A 84 -5.27 -32.58 -22.73
N LYS A 85 -4.54 -31.64 -22.13
CA LYS A 85 -4.99 -30.25 -22.00
C LYS A 85 -5.02 -29.53 -23.33
N LEU A 86 -4.04 -29.77 -24.20
CA LEU A 86 -4.05 -29.22 -25.56
C LEU A 86 -5.23 -29.76 -26.37
N TYR A 87 -5.54 -31.06 -26.27
CA TYR A 87 -6.67 -31.67 -26.97
C TYR A 87 -8.04 -31.20 -26.43
N GLN A 88 -8.15 -30.92 -25.13
CA GLN A 88 -9.37 -30.34 -24.54
C GLN A 88 -9.73 -28.97 -25.14
N ALA A 89 -8.73 -28.24 -25.65
CA ALA A 89 -8.87 -26.97 -26.36
C ALA A 89 -9.74 -25.91 -25.66
N ASP A 90 -9.76 -25.95 -24.33
CA ASP A 90 -10.50 -25.04 -23.45
C ASP A 90 -9.51 -24.13 -22.69
N ARG A 91 -9.95 -23.51 -21.60
CA ARG A 91 -9.09 -22.67 -20.73
C ARG A 91 -7.84 -23.40 -20.21
N ASN A 92 -7.84 -24.73 -20.15
CA ASN A 92 -6.68 -25.49 -19.70
C ASN A 92 -5.59 -25.60 -20.77
N ALA A 93 -5.95 -25.51 -22.06
CA ALA A 93 -4.99 -25.46 -23.16
C ALA A 93 -4.13 -24.19 -23.09
N VAL A 94 -4.71 -23.06 -22.68
CA VAL A 94 -4.03 -21.76 -22.58
C VAL A 94 -2.79 -21.81 -21.69
N GLY A 95 -2.85 -22.53 -20.57
CA GLY A 95 -1.69 -22.67 -19.68
C GLY A 95 -0.55 -23.48 -20.29
N GLU A 96 -0.84 -24.38 -21.23
CA GLU A 96 0.19 -25.10 -22.00
C GLU A 96 0.72 -24.23 -23.15
N LEU A 97 -0.14 -23.46 -23.82
CA LEU A 97 0.25 -22.50 -24.85
C LEU A 97 1.16 -21.40 -24.29
N LEU A 98 0.87 -20.91 -23.07
CA LEU A 98 1.66 -19.90 -22.38
C LEU A 98 3.13 -20.31 -22.20
N LYS A 99 3.41 -21.59 -21.97
CA LYS A 99 4.80 -22.07 -21.83
C LYS A 99 5.62 -21.81 -23.09
N ILE A 100 4.99 -21.94 -24.26
CA ILE A 100 5.63 -21.75 -25.56
C ILE A 100 5.73 -20.25 -25.85
N THR A 101 4.65 -19.50 -25.63
CA THR A 101 4.62 -18.07 -25.94
C THR A 101 5.50 -17.25 -25.00
N ASP A 102 5.56 -17.60 -23.71
CA ASP A 102 6.43 -16.93 -22.74
C ASP A 102 7.90 -17.09 -23.15
N LEU A 103 8.32 -18.29 -23.58
CA LEU A 103 9.68 -18.50 -24.09
C LEU A 103 10.00 -17.61 -25.30
N LEU A 104 9.09 -17.51 -26.28
CA LEU A 104 9.27 -16.64 -27.45
C LEU A 104 9.25 -15.15 -27.07
N ASN A 105 8.38 -14.77 -26.16
CA ASN A 105 8.23 -13.39 -25.72
C ASN A 105 9.44 -12.94 -24.91
N ASP A 106 9.99 -13.80 -24.06
CA ASP A 106 11.23 -13.53 -23.32
C ASP A 106 12.41 -13.34 -24.28
N ALA A 107 12.51 -14.15 -25.33
CA ALA A 107 13.50 -13.97 -26.39
C ALA A 107 13.31 -12.64 -27.16
N LEU A 108 12.07 -12.27 -27.47
CA LEU A 108 11.73 -11.01 -28.13
C LEU A 108 12.05 -9.79 -27.25
N ASN A 109 11.68 -9.85 -25.97
CA ASN A 109 11.95 -8.79 -24.99
C ASN A 109 13.46 -8.65 -24.73
N THR A 110 14.20 -9.76 -24.69
CA THR A 110 15.67 -9.73 -24.58
C THR A 110 16.28 -8.98 -25.76
N LYS A 111 15.69 -9.07 -26.95
CA LYS A 111 16.11 -8.30 -28.12
C LYS A 111 15.76 -6.80 -28.00
N GLN A 112 14.59 -6.46 -27.48
CA GLN A 112 14.17 -5.06 -27.24
C GLN A 112 14.96 -4.37 -26.11
N VAL A 113 15.46 -5.12 -25.13
CA VAL A 113 16.33 -4.61 -24.05
C VAL A 113 17.65 -4.03 -24.59
N TYR A 114 18.09 -4.42 -25.79
CA TYR A 114 19.25 -3.80 -26.43
C TYR A 114 18.94 -2.47 -27.15
N GLU A 115 17.66 -2.12 -27.36
CA GLU A 115 17.26 -0.91 -28.11
C GLU A 115 16.63 0.19 -27.22
N ASP A 116 15.99 -0.15 -26.09
CA ASP A 116 15.21 0.79 -25.25
C ASP A 116 15.71 0.91 -23.79
N GLU A 117 17.02 1.02 -23.57
CA GLU A 117 17.54 1.50 -22.27
C GLU A 117 17.31 3.01 -22.11
N SER A 118 16.09 3.42 -21.72
CA SER A 118 15.92 4.76 -21.12
C SER A 118 14.81 4.81 -20.07
N PHE A 119 15.25 4.61 -18.83
CA PHE A 119 14.80 5.32 -17.63
C PHE A 119 13.44 4.99 -16.97
N ALA A 120 12.40 4.55 -17.70
CA ALA A 120 11.05 4.54 -17.13
C ALA A 120 10.64 3.30 -16.26
N LYS A 121 11.42 2.21 -16.27
CA LYS A 121 11.05 0.95 -15.55
C LYS A 121 11.78 0.70 -14.22
N LEU A 122 12.56 1.68 -13.74
CA LEU A 122 13.40 1.50 -12.55
C LEU A 122 12.60 1.52 -11.22
N GLU A 123 11.45 2.20 -11.15
CA GLU A 123 10.78 2.49 -9.88
C GLU A 123 9.91 1.34 -9.34
N THR A 124 9.27 0.53 -10.20
CA THR A 124 8.37 -0.55 -9.75
C THR A 124 9.07 -1.89 -9.51
N ASN A 125 10.33 -2.02 -9.94
CA ASN A 125 11.13 -3.24 -9.82
C ASN A 125 12.12 -3.22 -8.65
N LEU A 126 12.20 -2.13 -7.89
CA LEU A 126 13.26 -1.96 -6.88
C LEU A 126 13.17 -3.01 -5.77
N THR A 127 11.97 -3.39 -5.31
CA THR A 127 11.80 -4.39 -4.23
C THR A 127 12.08 -5.82 -4.71
N TYR A 128 11.65 -6.19 -5.91
CA TYR A 128 11.93 -7.51 -6.49
C TYR A 128 13.43 -7.64 -6.81
N LYS A 129 14.02 -6.62 -7.46
CA LYS A 129 15.46 -6.56 -7.70
C LYS A 129 16.27 -6.49 -6.41
N ALA A 130 15.77 -5.88 -5.34
CA ALA A 130 16.47 -5.86 -4.05
C ALA A 130 16.53 -7.24 -3.39
N ASN A 131 15.44 -8.02 -3.44
CA ASN A 131 15.46 -9.40 -2.96
C ASN A 131 16.33 -10.29 -3.85
N GLU A 132 16.25 -10.12 -5.16
CA GLU A 132 17.11 -10.81 -6.12
C GLU A 132 18.59 -10.45 -5.94
N LEU A 133 18.91 -9.18 -5.63
CA LEU A 133 20.26 -8.73 -5.27
C LEU A 133 20.77 -9.37 -3.99
N LYS A 134 19.93 -9.48 -2.96
CA LYS A 134 20.29 -10.17 -1.72
C LYS A 134 20.61 -11.64 -1.99
N THR A 135 19.73 -12.36 -2.70
CA THR A 135 19.97 -13.76 -3.06
C THR A 135 21.20 -13.92 -3.96
N THR A 136 21.43 -12.99 -4.88
CA THR A 136 22.60 -13.00 -5.77
C THR A 136 23.89 -12.77 -4.97
N ARG A 137 23.88 -11.87 -3.99
CA ARG A 137 25.01 -11.62 -3.09
C ARG A 137 25.31 -12.85 -2.23
N ASP A 138 24.28 -13.50 -1.71
CA ASP A 138 24.42 -14.73 -0.91
C ASP A 138 24.96 -15.88 -1.78
N LEU A 139 24.48 -16.03 -3.01
CA LEU A 139 24.99 -17.01 -3.96
C LEU A 139 26.44 -16.72 -4.36
N ALA A 140 26.78 -15.46 -4.63
CA ALA A 140 28.15 -15.05 -4.93
C ALA A 140 29.09 -15.36 -3.74
N SER A 141 28.64 -15.08 -2.51
CA SER A 141 29.38 -15.44 -1.30
C SER A 141 29.57 -16.96 -1.17
N LYS A 142 28.53 -17.76 -1.42
CA LYS A 142 28.63 -19.23 -1.45
C LYS A 142 29.57 -19.73 -2.54
N ILE A 143 29.56 -19.12 -3.73
CA ILE A 143 30.49 -19.47 -4.81
C ILE A 143 31.92 -19.24 -4.36
N THR A 144 32.22 -18.09 -3.75
CA THR A 144 33.55 -17.79 -3.21
C THR A 144 33.94 -18.76 -2.11
N GLN A 145 33.02 -19.06 -1.18
CA GLN A 145 33.26 -20.03 -0.10
C GLN A 145 33.54 -21.44 -0.65
N LYS A 146 32.72 -21.92 -1.61
CA LYS A 146 32.91 -23.22 -2.25
C LYS A 146 34.15 -23.26 -3.13
N GLY A 147 34.51 -22.14 -3.78
CA GLY A 147 35.77 -22.00 -4.49
C GLY A 147 36.97 -22.15 -3.57
N ALA A 148 36.93 -21.52 -2.38
CA ALA A 148 37.97 -21.66 -1.37
C ALA A 148 38.05 -23.09 -0.79
N GLU A 149 36.91 -23.69 -0.45
CA GLU A 149 36.85 -25.09 0.01
C GLU A 149 37.40 -26.06 -1.04
N LEU A 150 37.05 -25.85 -2.31
CA LEU A 150 37.51 -26.67 -3.43
C LEU A 150 39.01 -26.48 -3.67
N PHE A 151 39.50 -25.24 -3.68
CA PHE A 151 40.92 -24.93 -3.82
C PHE A 151 41.75 -25.66 -2.74
N ARG A 152 41.34 -25.52 -1.48
CA ARG A 152 42.01 -26.19 -0.36
C ARG A 152 41.93 -27.73 -0.48
N SER A 153 40.78 -28.28 -0.86
CA SER A 153 40.63 -29.72 -1.04
C SER A 153 41.49 -30.27 -2.19
N LEU A 154 41.68 -29.48 -3.27
CA LEU A 154 42.57 -29.83 -4.38
C LEU A 154 44.05 -29.71 -4.00
N GLU A 155 44.41 -28.74 -3.16
CA GLU A 155 45.76 -28.60 -2.62
C GLU A 155 46.12 -29.84 -1.77
N GLU A 156 45.20 -30.25 -0.89
CA GLU A 156 45.32 -31.46 -0.05
C GLU A 156 45.34 -32.76 -0.87
N GLU A 157 44.80 -32.81 -2.10
CA GLU A 157 44.77 -34.03 -2.94
C GLU A 157 46.17 -34.57 -3.27
N SER A 158 47.18 -33.70 -3.35
CA SER A 158 48.57 -34.13 -3.58
C SER A 158 49.11 -35.02 -2.44
N GLU A 159 48.69 -34.74 -1.20
CA GLU A 159 49.05 -35.51 -0.01
C GLU A 159 48.08 -36.68 0.24
N LEU A 160 46.79 -36.49 -0.06
CA LEU A 160 45.75 -37.50 0.14
C LEU A 160 45.84 -38.64 -0.87
N ARG A 161 46.28 -38.38 -2.10
CA ARG A 161 46.42 -39.41 -3.16
C ARG A 161 47.33 -40.57 -2.75
N PRO A 162 48.58 -40.39 -2.30
CA PRO A 162 49.43 -41.51 -1.89
C PRO A 162 48.89 -42.23 -0.64
N ILE A 163 48.22 -41.52 0.28
CA ILE A 163 47.56 -42.13 1.44
C ILE A 163 46.40 -43.01 0.99
N ARG A 164 45.57 -42.53 0.06
CA ARG A 164 44.46 -43.28 -0.54
C ARG A 164 44.97 -44.51 -1.26
N ASP A 165 45.97 -44.38 -2.12
CA ASP A 165 46.54 -45.51 -2.86
C ASP A 165 47.20 -46.53 -1.92
N SER A 166 47.85 -46.07 -0.84
CA SER A 166 48.39 -46.93 0.22
C SER A 166 47.28 -47.68 0.97
N ARG A 167 46.20 -47.00 1.37
CA ARG A 167 45.07 -47.61 2.09
C ARG A 167 44.22 -48.54 1.22
N VAL A 168 44.06 -48.24 -0.06
CA VAL A 168 43.33 -49.08 -1.03
C VAL A 168 44.09 -50.37 -1.32
N ASN A 169 45.41 -50.29 -1.39
CA ASN A 169 46.27 -51.46 -1.61
C ASN A 169 46.62 -52.21 -0.32
N ALA A 170 46.37 -51.63 0.85
CA ALA A 170 46.57 -52.28 2.14
C ALA A 170 45.53 -53.39 2.36
N ALA A 171 45.97 -54.53 2.89
CA ALA A 171 45.06 -55.55 3.38
C ALA A 171 44.28 -54.99 4.58
N LEU A 172 42.95 -55.12 4.54
CA LEU A 172 42.05 -54.63 5.60
C LEU A 172 42.34 -55.35 6.93
N ASP A 173 42.81 -54.59 7.93
CA ASP A 173 42.86 -55.07 9.31
C ASP A 173 41.46 -55.00 9.92
N ILE A 174 40.88 -56.18 10.16
CA ILE A 174 39.55 -56.35 10.74
C ILE A 174 39.45 -55.63 12.11
N ASN A 175 40.54 -55.56 12.88
CA ASN A 175 40.53 -54.87 14.18
C ASN A 175 40.45 -53.35 14.05
N GLU A 176 41.17 -52.74 13.09
CA GLU A 176 41.10 -51.29 12.81
C GLU A 176 39.70 -50.91 12.28
N VAL A 177 39.13 -51.75 11.41
CA VAL A 177 37.76 -51.59 10.92
C VAL A 177 36.75 -51.70 12.07
N GLU A 178 36.91 -52.65 12.99
CA GLU A 178 36.00 -52.79 14.13
C GLU A 178 36.08 -51.58 15.08
N GLN A 179 37.28 -51.05 15.36
CA GLN A 179 37.46 -49.87 16.19
C GLN A 179 36.89 -48.60 15.54
N SER A 180 37.13 -48.41 14.23
CA SER A 180 36.54 -47.29 13.48
C SER A 180 35.00 -47.40 13.42
N LEU A 181 34.47 -48.61 13.26
CA LEU A 181 33.02 -48.85 13.33
C LEU A 181 32.45 -48.53 14.72
N LYS A 182 33.13 -48.94 15.80
CA LYS A 182 32.72 -48.62 17.18
C LYS A 182 32.70 -47.11 17.44
N THR A 183 33.74 -46.39 17.00
CA THR A 183 33.80 -44.93 17.15
C THR A 183 32.73 -44.23 16.33
N LEU A 184 32.46 -44.70 15.10
CA LEU A 184 31.39 -44.18 14.26
C LEU A 184 30.01 -44.40 14.90
N ILE A 185 29.75 -45.60 15.44
CA ILE A 185 28.52 -45.91 16.17
C ILE A 185 28.36 -44.98 17.39
N GLN A 186 29.44 -44.72 18.15
CA GLN A 186 29.39 -43.79 19.27
C GLN A 186 29.11 -42.35 18.83
N LYS A 187 29.73 -41.90 17.73
CA LYS A 187 29.49 -40.58 17.15
C LYS A 187 28.02 -40.43 16.72
N THR A 188 27.49 -41.38 15.96
CA THR A 188 26.09 -41.39 15.53
C THR A 188 25.13 -41.46 16.72
N LYS A 189 25.46 -42.21 17.78
CA LYS A 189 24.67 -42.22 19.02
C LYS A 189 24.62 -40.84 19.68
N LYS A 190 25.76 -40.14 19.79
CA LYS A 190 25.82 -38.78 20.34
C LYS A 190 25.04 -37.79 19.48
N GLU A 191 25.15 -37.88 18.15
CA GLU A 191 24.38 -37.04 17.22
C GLU A 191 22.87 -37.29 17.36
N THR A 192 22.46 -38.56 17.52
CA THR A 192 21.08 -38.95 17.76
C THR A 192 20.56 -38.40 19.09
N GLU A 193 21.36 -38.48 20.15
CA GLU A 193 21.03 -37.93 21.46
C GLU A 193 20.90 -36.41 21.41
N HIS A 194 21.84 -35.73 20.77
CA HIS A 194 21.79 -34.29 20.56
C HIS A 194 20.52 -33.85 19.79
N THR A 195 20.19 -34.54 18.71
CA THR A 195 18.96 -34.26 17.94
C THR A 195 17.72 -34.53 18.79
N ARG A 196 17.74 -35.56 19.64
CA ARG A 196 16.64 -35.85 20.57
C ARG A 196 16.44 -34.71 21.56
N ASP A 197 17.51 -34.11 22.06
CA ASP A 197 17.42 -32.99 23.00
C ASP A 197 16.93 -31.71 22.31
N LEU A 198 17.34 -31.46 21.06
CA LEU A 198 16.77 -30.39 20.25
C LEU A 198 15.25 -30.57 20.06
N ILE A 199 14.80 -31.80 19.78
CA ILE A 199 13.36 -32.11 19.65
C ILE A 199 12.62 -31.84 20.97
N LYS A 200 13.19 -32.23 22.13
CA LYS A 200 12.58 -31.95 23.44
C LYS A 200 12.48 -30.44 23.69
N ASN A 201 13.51 -29.69 23.35
CA ASN A 201 13.51 -28.23 23.50
C ASN A 201 12.44 -27.59 22.61
N ILE A 202 12.33 -28.01 21.35
CA ILE A 202 11.29 -27.54 20.43
C ILE A 202 9.90 -27.88 21.00
N SER A 203 9.68 -29.10 21.47
CA SER A 203 8.41 -29.51 22.07
C SER A 203 8.06 -28.68 23.32
N ALA A 204 9.05 -28.33 24.16
CA ALA A 204 8.84 -27.43 25.28
C ALA A 204 8.48 -26.00 24.83
N THR A 205 9.13 -25.49 23.77
CA THR A 205 8.78 -24.18 23.21
C THR A 205 7.39 -24.17 22.57
N GLU A 206 7.00 -25.24 21.90
CA GLU A 206 5.67 -25.42 21.32
C GLU A 206 4.59 -25.37 22.41
N ALA A 207 4.75 -26.16 23.49
CA ALA A 207 3.82 -26.16 24.61
C ALA A 207 3.70 -24.78 25.28
N ASN A 208 4.82 -24.04 25.41
CA ASN A 208 4.81 -22.68 25.95
C ASN A 208 4.08 -21.70 25.02
N LEU A 209 4.25 -21.83 23.69
CA LEU A 209 3.55 -21.01 22.71
C LEU A 209 2.06 -21.32 22.71
N ASP A 210 1.66 -22.59 22.79
CA ASP A 210 0.25 -22.98 22.90
C ASP A 210 -0.41 -22.40 24.15
N ALA A 211 0.28 -22.40 25.30
CA ALA A 211 -0.20 -21.76 26.52
C ALA A 211 -0.35 -20.23 26.38
N LYS A 212 0.55 -19.57 25.63
CA LYS A 212 0.42 -18.14 25.30
C LYS A 212 -0.78 -17.90 24.37
N ILE A 213 -0.98 -18.75 23.38
CA ILE A 213 -2.08 -18.66 22.43
C ILE A 213 -3.43 -18.84 23.14
N THR A 214 -3.56 -19.83 24.03
CA THR A 214 -4.81 -20.07 24.78
C THR A 214 -5.14 -18.88 25.68
N LYS A 215 -4.16 -18.35 26.42
CA LYS A 215 -4.34 -17.14 27.23
C LYS A 215 -4.79 -15.94 26.39
N ARG A 216 -4.13 -15.68 25.26
CA ARG A 216 -4.51 -14.58 24.35
C ARG A 216 -5.91 -14.78 23.76
N ARG A 217 -6.32 -16.02 23.46
CA ARG A 217 -7.68 -16.32 22.99
C ARG A 217 -8.72 -16.03 24.05
N GLU A 218 -8.48 -16.41 25.30
CA GLU A 218 -9.37 -16.12 26.42
C GLU A 218 -9.51 -14.60 26.66
N ASP A 219 -8.40 -13.86 26.62
CA ASP A 219 -8.42 -12.40 26.76
C ASP A 219 -9.17 -11.73 25.61
N LEU A 220 -8.99 -12.21 24.37
CA LEU A 220 -9.73 -11.73 23.21
C LEU A 220 -11.24 -12.00 23.38
N GLU A 221 -11.62 -13.18 23.87
CA GLU A 221 -13.03 -13.51 24.12
C GLU A 221 -13.64 -12.64 25.24
N ARG A 222 -12.89 -12.34 26.30
CA ARG A 222 -13.34 -11.41 27.35
C ARG A 222 -13.52 -9.99 26.81
N ASN A 223 -12.55 -9.51 26.03
CA ASN A 223 -12.61 -8.19 25.42
C ASN A 223 -13.73 -8.08 24.37
N SER A 224 -13.96 -9.13 23.58
CA SER A 224 -15.06 -9.15 22.62
C SER A 224 -16.43 -9.12 23.30
N LYS A 225 -16.60 -9.86 24.40
CA LYS A 225 -17.80 -9.77 25.25
C LYS A 225 -17.97 -8.38 25.85
N ARG A 226 -16.89 -7.78 26.38
CA ARG A 226 -16.91 -6.40 26.91
C ARG A 226 -17.30 -5.38 25.83
N LEU A 227 -16.74 -5.50 24.63
CA LEU A 227 -17.08 -4.66 23.49
C LEU A 227 -18.56 -4.83 23.11
N GLN A 228 -19.06 -6.06 23.08
CA GLN A 228 -20.47 -6.33 22.78
C GLN A 228 -21.40 -5.69 23.82
N THR A 229 -21.07 -5.80 25.10
CA THR A 229 -21.84 -5.12 26.16
C THR A 229 -21.78 -3.61 26.01
N LEU A 230 -20.61 -3.05 25.69
CA LEU A 230 -20.44 -1.61 25.51
C LEU A 230 -21.23 -1.08 24.30
N LYS A 231 -21.31 -1.86 23.20
CA LYS A 231 -22.14 -1.54 22.03
C LYS A 231 -23.63 -1.59 22.32
N GLN A 232 -24.06 -2.42 23.26
CA GLN A 232 -25.48 -2.51 23.64
C GLN A 232 -25.90 -1.39 24.59
N VAL A 233 -24.98 -0.85 25.39
CA VAL A 233 -25.26 0.24 26.31
C VAL A 233 -25.29 1.56 25.53
N ARG A 234 -26.45 2.22 25.56
CA ARG A 234 -26.61 3.59 25.07
C ARG A 234 -25.86 4.55 26.00
N PRO A 235 -24.98 5.44 25.49
CA PRO A 235 -24.31 6.44 26.34
C PRO A 235 -25.32 7.34 27.05
N ALA A 236 -25.13 7.57 28.35
CA ALA A 236 -26.07 8.36 29.17
C ALA A 236 -26.27 9.79 28.65
N PHE A 237 -25.20 10.43 28.16
CA PHE A 237 -25.24 11.80 27.63
C PHE A 237 -25.88 11.93 26.25
N LEU A 238 -26.13 10.80 25.56
CA LEU A 238 -26.74 10.85 24.22
C LEU A 238 -28.21 11.26 24.28
N GLU A 239 -28.92 10.87 25.34
CA GLU A 239 -30.32 11.28 25.57
C GLU A 239 -30.41 12.78 25.83
N GLU A 240 -29.57 13.31 26.72
CA GLU A 240 -29.47 14.76 26.97
C GLU A 240 -29.08 15.54 25.70
N PHE A 241 -28.19 14.99 24.87
CA PHE A 241 -27.81 15.61 23.60
C PHE A 241 -28.98 15.65 22.60
N GLU A 242 -29.74 14.56 22.45
CA GLU A 242 -30.91 14.51 21.58
C GLU A 242 -32.01 15.48 22.02
N ASP A 243 -32.23 15.59 23.33
CA ASP A 243 -33.17 16.54 23.92
C ASP A 243 -32.75 17.99 23.60
N LEU A 244 -31.47 18.33 23.81
CA LEU A 244 -30.92 19.64 23.49
C LEU A 244 -30.96 19.95 21.98
N GLU A 245 -30.69 18.96 21.11
CA GLU A 245 -30.85 19.14 19.67
C GLU A 245 -32.31 19.44 19.30
N SER A 246 -33.27 18.76 19.94
CA SER A 246 -34.69 18.97 19.69
C SER A 246 -35.11 20.39 20.12
N GLU A 247 -34.64 20.85 21.27
CA GLU A 247 -34.89 22.20 21.78
C GLU A 247 -34.27 23.25 20.86
N LEU A 248 -33.02 23.04 20.41
CA LEU A 248 -32.35 23.94 19.46
C LEU A 248 -33.12 24.06 18.15
N ARG A 249 -33.64 22.95 17.61
CA ARG A 249 -34.46 22.97 16.38
C ARG A 249 -35.74 23.79 16.57
N ASN A 250 -36.42 23.62 17.70
CA ASN A 250 -37.64 24.37 18.02
C ASN A 250 -37.34 25.87 18.15
N LEU A 251 -36.29 26.23 18.90
CA LEU A 251 -35.84 27.62 19.05
C LEU A 251 -35.44 28.25 17.73
N TYR A 252 -34.75 27.50 16.85
CA TYR A 252 -34.38 27.98 15.53
C TYR A 252 -35.59 28.25 14.64
N GLN A 253 -36.60 27.37 14.68
CA GLN A 253 -37.85 27.58 13.94
C GLN A 253 -38.61 28.82 14.45
N GLU A 254 -38.65 29.04 15.76
CA GLU A 254 -39.24 30.23 16.34
C GLU A 254 -38.45 31.49 15.94
N TYR A 255 -37.12 31.44 16.01
CA TYR A 255 -36.24 32.52 15.59
C TYR A 255 -36.48 32.93 14.13
N ILE A 256 -36.54 31.98 13.20
CA ILE A 256 -36.84 32.27 11.79
C ILE A 256 -38.19 32.96 11.65
N THR A 257 -39.21 32.47 12.36
CA THR A 257 -40.55 33.04 12.30
C THR A 257 -40.55 34.49 12.78
N ARG A 258 -39.91 34.76 13.92
CA ARG A 258 -39.76 36.11 14.47
C ARG A 258 -38.97 37.02 13.53
N GLN A 259 -37.86 36.52 12.95
CA GLN A 259 -37.06 37.29 12.00
C GLN A 259 -37.87 37.66 10.75
N ARG A 260 -38.69 36.73 10.24
CA ARG A 260 -39.60 37.00 9.12
C ARG A 260 -40.63 38.08 9.48
N CYS A 261 -41.21 38.02 10.68
CA CYS A 261 -42.13 39.04 11.17
C CYS A 261 -41.45 40.42 11.29
N ILE A 262 -40.23 40.46 11.83
CA ILE A 262 -39.46 41.71 11.96
C ILE A 262 -39.17 42.30 10.57
N SER A 263 -38.64 41.51 9.64
CA SER A 263 -38.35 42.00 8.28
C SER A 263 -39.60 42.49 7.55
N TYR A 264 -40.77 41.90 7.81
CA TYR A 264 -42.04 42.40 7.28
C TYR A 264 -42.41 43.77 7.87
N LEU A 265 -42.29 43.94 9.19
CA LEU A 265 -42.59 45.20 9.87
C LEU A 265 -41.61 46.31 9.48
N GLU A 266 -40.31 46.00 9.37
CA GLU A 266 -39.29 46.93 8.87
C GLU A 266 -39.62 47.40 7.45
N HIS A 267 -40.01 46.49 6.57
CA HIS A 267 -40.42 46.83 5.21
C HIS A 267 -41.68 47.71 5.19
N GLN A 268 -42.66 47.45 6.06
CA GLN A 268 -43.85 48.29 6.18
C GLN A 268 -43.50 49.69 6.70
N GLN A 269 -42.59 49.78 7.68
CA GLN A 269 -42.12 51.06 8.22
C GLN A 269 -41.36 51.87 7.15
N GLU A 270 -40.52 51.21 6.35
CA GLU A 270 -39.81 51.84 5.24
C GLU A 270 -40.78 52.40 4.20
N GLN A 271 -41.85 51.67 3.86
CA GLN A 271 -42.89 52.16 2.94
C GLN A 271 -43.61 53.40 3.46
N VAL A 272 -43.94 53.45 4.76
CA VAL A 272 -44.57 54.63 5.38
C VAL A 272 -43.59 55.82 5.35
N ALA A 273 -42.34 55.62 5.70
CA ALA A 273 -41.32 56.67 5.66
C ALA A 273 -41.09 57.22 4.24
N GLN A 274 -41.10 56.34 3.23
CA GLN A 274 -41.02 56.75 1.81
C GLN A 274 -42.25 57.57 1.40
N ALA A 275 -43.46 57.16 1.80
CA ALA A 275 -44.68 57.91 1.51
C ALA A 275 -44.69 59.28 2.20
N GLU A 276 -44.24 59.37 3.46
CA GLU A 276 -44.07 60.66 4.16
C GLU A 276 -43.06 61.56 3.44
N LEU A 277 -41.95 61.00 2.97
CA LEU A 277 -40.95 61.74 2.21
C LEU A 277 -41.52 62.28 0.89
N ILE A 278 -42.29 61.46 0.15
CA ILE A 278 -42.99 61.89 -1.06
C ILE A 278 -43.98 63.01 -0.75
N HIS A 279 -44.80 62.87 0.30
CA HIS A 279 -45.74 63.92 0.72
C HIS A 279 -45.03 65.23 1.12
N ILE A 280 -43.91 65.15 1.83
CA ILE A 280 -43.10 66.33 2.16
C ILE A 280 -42.54 66.96 0.88
N GLN A 281 -42.06 66.18 -0.08
CA GLN A 281 -41.60 66.68 -1.38
C GLN A 281 -42.73 67.37 -2.15
N GLU A 282 -43.91 66.76 -2.25
CA GLU A 282 -45.10 67.34 -2.87
C GLU A 282 -45.50 68.67 -2.20
N GLN A 283 -45.50 68.72 -0.86
CA GLN A 283 -45.77 69.95 -0.10
C GLN A 283 -44.71 71.03 -0.36
N GLN A 284 -43.43 70.66 -0.43
CA GLN A 284 -42.35 71.58 -0.77
C GLN A 284 -42.47 72.12 -2.20
N GLU A 285 -42.88 71.29 -3.17
CA GLU A 285 -43.12 71.71 -4.55
C GLU A 285 -44.31 72.67 -4.67
N LEU A 286 -45.41 72.41 -3.95
CA LEU A 286 -46.55 73.32 -3.89
C LEU A 286 -46.15 74.66 -3.24
N ALA A 287 -45.39 74.63 -2.14
CA ALA A 287 -44.87 75.84 -1.50
C ALA A 287 -43.96 76.64 -2.45
N LYS A 288 -43.08 75.97 -3.21
CA LYS A 288 -42.24 76.61 -4.24
C LYS A 288 -43.08 77.29 -5.33
N LYS A 289 -44.14 76.63 -5.84
CA LYS A 289 -45.05 77.23 -6.84
C LYS A 289 -45.79 78.47 -6.31
N ILE A 290 -46.20 78.46 -5.04
CA ILE A 290 -46.84 79.63 -4.40
C ILE A 290 -45.85 80.79 -4.24
N ILE A 291 -44.59 80.51 -3.90
CA ILE A 291 -43.53 81.52 -3.82
C ILE A 291 -43.22 82.09 -5.21
N GLU A 292 -43.18 81.25 -6.25
CA GLU A 292 -42.94 81.69 -7.63
C GLU A 292 -44.08 82.59 -8.15
N ASN A 293 -45.34 82.23 -7.89
CA ASN A 293 -46.50 83.08 -8.22
C ASN A 293 -46.48 84.41 -7.43
N ASN A 294 -46.15 84.38 -6.13
CA ASN A 294 -46.00 85.61 -5.35
C ASN A 294 -44.82 86.47 -5.84
N LYS A 295 -43.75 85.87 -6.37
CA LYS A 295 -42.63 86.62 -6.93
C LYS A 295 -43.03 87.31 -8.23
N GLN A 296 -43.84 86.66 -9.06
CA GLN A 296 -44.46 87.28 -10.23
C GLN A 296 -45.44 88.42 -9.86
N ASP A 297 -46.18 88.30 -8.76
CA ASP A 297 -47.05 89.37 -8.24
C ASP A 297 -46.26 90.54 -7.61
N ASN A 298 -45.11 90.28 -6.99
CA ASN A 298 -44.23 91.32 -6.45
C ASN A 298 -43.43 92.05 -7.55
N ASP A 299 -43.07 91.37 -8.65
CA ASP A 299 -42.50 92.03 -9.84
C ASP A 299 -43.54 92.91 -10.59
N LEU A 300 -44.84 92.65 -10.42
CA LEU A 300 -45.93 93.53 -10.88
C LEU A 300 -46.24 94.71 -9.92
N LYS A 301 -45.71 94.68 -8.68
CA LYS A 301 -45.91 95.69 -7.63
C LYS A 301 -44.69 96.59 -7.38
N LEU A 302 -43.69 96.56 -8.26
CA LEU A 302 -42.51 97.42 -8.22
C LEU A 302 -42.69 98.72 -9.04
N LEU A 303 -43.89 99.34 -9.00
CA LEU A 303 -44.21 100.58 -9.73
C LEU A 303 -45.14 101.57 -8.98
N GLU A 304 -45.32 101.43 -7.67
CA GLU A 304 -45.97 102.47 -6.86
C GLU A 304 -45.39 102.49 -5.42
N GLU A 305 -44.51 103.46 -5.16
CA GLU A 305 -44.05 104.03 -3.87
C GLU A 305 -43.31 103.06 -2.90
N VAL A 306 -42.02 103.19 -2.56
CA VAL A 306 -41.16 104.31 -2.10
C VAL A 306 -41.75 105.11 -0.93
N ASN A 307 -41.68 104.59 0.31
CA ASN A 307 -40.58 104.92 1.25
C ASN A 307 -40.83 104.41 2.69
N ASN A 308 -39.79 103.75 3.23
CA ASN A 308 -39.27 103.78 4.61
C ASN A 308 -39.98 103.01 5.75
N GLU A 309 -39.79 101.68 5.76
CA GLU A 309 -38.97 100.88 6.71
C GLU A 309 -38.35 101.62 7.93
N PRO A 310 -38.26 100.99 9.13
CA PRO A 310 -37.36 99.83 9.26
C PRO A 310 -37.85 98.65 10.12
N TYR A 311 -37.57 97.46 9.57
CA TYR A 311 -36.85 96.35 10.18
C TYR A 311 -37.33 95.89 11.55
N ASN A 312 -38.04 94.76 11.56
CA ASN A 312 -37.81 93.78 12.60
C ASN A 312 -37.74 92.37 12.00
N ASN A 313 -36.63 92.12 11.30
CA ASN A 313 -36.14 90.77 11.03
C ASN A 313 -35.04 90.49 12.04
N GLN A 314 -35.31 89.59 12.97
CA GLN A 314 -34.27 88.82 13.62
C GLN A 314 -34.62 87.33 13.49
N PHE A 315 -34.44 86.86 12.26
CA PHE A 315 -33.85 85.56 12.03
C PHE A 315 -32.34 85.74 12.02
N LEU A 316 -31.63 85.13 12.97
CA LEU A 316 -30.35 84.46 12.74
C LEU A 316 -29.95 83.68 14.00
N GLU A 317 -29.83 82.37 13.78
CA GLU A 317 -28.88 81.42 14.33
C GLU A 317 -28.37 81.63 15.76
N ASN A 318 -28.73 80.70 16.63
CA ASN A 318 -27.78 80.05 17.53
C ASN A 318 -28.17 78.57 17.69
N THR A 319 -27.46 77.67 17.01
CA THR A 319 -26.98 76.44 17.65
C THR A 319 -25.88 76.81 18.65
N PRO A 320 -25.47 76.00 19.65
CA PRO A 320 -26.07 74.81 20.26
C PRO A 320 -26.16 74.93 21.81
N ASP A 321 -26.94 74.08 22.50
CA ASP A 321 -26.37 73.43 23.70
C ASP A 321 -27.09 72.12 24.05
N ILE A 322 -26.24 71.21 24.49
CA ILE A 322 -26.41 69.83 24.82
C ILE A 322 -27.14 69.71 26.15
N SER A 323 -28.26 68.98 26.18
CA SER A 323 -28.67 68.29 27.40
C SER A 323 -29.25 66.92 27.08
N ILE A 324 -28.31 65.98 27.00
CA ILE A 324 -28.54 64.54 27.03
C ILE A 324 -29.10 64.18 28.39
N LYS A 325 -30.35 63.69 28.45
CA LYS A 325 -30.88 62.91 29.57
C LYS A 325 -32.13 62.14 29.13
N GLY A 326 -32.00 60.84 28.86
CA GLY A 326 -33.19 59.98 28.72
C GLY A 326 -33.05 58.66 27.98
N ARG A 327 -32.11 57.80 28.40
CA ARG A 327 -32.13 56.33 28.24
C ARG A 327 -32.11 55.75 26.81
N VAL A 328 -30.90 55.67 26.27
CA VAL A 328 -30.45 54.48 25.52
C VAL A 328 -29.57 53.65 26.44
N SER A 329 -29.89 52.37 26.59
CA SER A 329 -29.02 51.37 27.23
C SER A 329 -28.28 50.64 26.12
N SER A 330 -27.10 51.16 25.75
CA SER A 330 -26.09 50.42 24.99
C SER A 330 -24.88 50.20 25.90
N ALA A 331 -24.69 48.95 26.33
CA ALA A 331 -23.47 48.51 26.99
C ALA A 331 -22.40 48.31 25.90
N ALA A 332 -21.51 49.29 25.75
CA ALA A 332 -20.26 49.10 25.03
C ALA A 332 -19.27 48.37 25.93
N THR A 333 -18.88 47.16 25.55
CA THR A 333 -17.65 46.53 26.06
C THR A 333 -16.57 46.70 25.00
N SER A 334 -15.75 47.73 25.17
CA SER A 334 -14.38 47.74 24.65
C SER A 334 -13.48 47.24 25.77
N ARG A 335 -12.76 46.14 25.55
CA ARG A 335 -11.50 45.83 26.24
C ARG A 335 -10.71 44.76 25.49
N ASN A 336 -9.47 45.13 25.21
CA ASN A 336 -8.27 44.30 25.18
C ASN A 336 -7.99 43.45 23.95
N ARG A 337 -7.39 44.12 22.96
CA ARG A 337 -6.31 43.55 22.16
C ARG A 337 -4.99 43.80 22.90
N GLY A 338 -4.40 42.76 23.47
CA GLY A 338 -3.07 42.79 24.08
C GLY A 338 -2.94 41.85 25.28
N MET A 339 -1.95 40.95 25.21
CA MET A 339 -1.37 40.17 26.30
C MET A 339 -1.98 38.78 26.58
N PHE A 340 -1.71 37.82 25.68
CA PHE A 340 -1.58 36.42 26.06
C PHE A 340 -0.09 36.10 26.18
N GLY A 341 0.39 36.11 27.42
CA GLY A 341 1.75 35.73 27.79
C GLY A 341 1.73 35.03 29.13
N ARG A 342 1.74 33.69 29.07
CA ARG A 342 2.36 32.72 29.98
C ARG A 342 1.92 32.67 31.46
N LEU A 343 1.49 31.47 31.86
CA LEU A 343 2.08 30.56 32.88
C LEU A 343 0.98 29.53 33.20
N SER A 344 1.13 28.26 32.80
CA SER A 344 1.93 27.22 33.46
C SER A 344 1.00 26.28 34.23
N ASP A 345 1.17 24.99 33.92
CA ASP A 345 1.01 23.86 34.84
C ASP A 345 -0.39 23.25 35.04
N SER A 346 -0.65 22.17 34.30
CA SER A 346 -1.20 20.93 34.85
C SER A 346 -0.98 19.84 33.81
N GLU A 347 0.17 19.20 33.91
CA GLU A 347 0.40 17.86 33.39
C GLU A 347 -0.64 16.91 34.01
N THR A 348 -1.43 16.21 33.19
CA THR A 348 -2.15 15.01 33.65
C THR A 348 -2.45 14.11 32.46
N ASP A 349 -1.57 13.11 32.33
CA ASP A 349 -1.76 11.75 31.82
C ASP A 349 -3.00 11.49 30.95
N SER A 350 -2.76 11.52 29.64
CA SER A 350 -3.41 10.56 28.74
C SER A 350 -2.48 9.36 28.59
N ASP A 351 -2.58 8.45 29.56
CA ASP A 351 -1.89 7.17 29.63
C ASP A 351 -2.46 6.23 28.55
N LEU A 352 -2.08 6.51 27.29
CA LEU A 352 -2.25 5.60 26.17
C LEU A 352 -1.16 4.54 26.28
N MET A 353 -1.47 3.48 27.03
CA MET A 353 -0.70 2.23 27.09
C MET A 353 -0.71 1.56 25.70
N LEU A 354 0.13 2.05 24.80
CA LEU A 354 0.67 1.28 23.69
C LEU A 354 1.75 0.38 24.29
N ASP A 355 1.35 -0.85 24.56
CA ASP A 355 2.21 -1.97 24.95
C ASP A 355 3.09 -2.35 23.75
N ASP A 356 4.02 -1.46 23.38
CA ASP A 356 5.17 -1.74 22.52
C ASP A 356 6.22 -2.49 23.35
N GLU A 357 5.89 -3.73 23.72
CA GLU A 357 6.89 -4.76 23.99
C GLU A 357 7.49 -5.16 22.63
N GLU A 358 8.33 -4.26 22.07
CA GLU A 358 9.40 -4.65 21.18
C GLU A 358 10.40 -5.48 22.00
N ASP A 359 10.03 -6.74 22.22
CA ASP A 359 10.94 -7.80 22.63
C ASP A 359 11.78 -8.17 21.39
N SER A 360 12.55 -7.19 20.91
CA SER A 360 13.65 -7.37 19.98
C SER A 360 14.86 -7.93 20.75
N ASN A 361 14.64 -9.08 21.40
CA ASN A 361 15.70 -10.05 21.59
C ASN A 361 16.04 -10.64 20.23
N LEU A 362 16.77 -9.83 19.46
CA LEU A 362 17.63 -10.25 18.37
C LEU A 362 18.63 -11.24 18.96
N MET A 363 18.24 -12.51 19.04
CA MET A 363 19.14 -13.63 19.25
C MET A 363 20.10 -13.65 18.07
N ALA A 364 21.20 -12.91 18.22
CA ALA A 364 22.45 -13.16 17.53
C ALA A 364 22.94 -14.56 17.96
N SER A 365 22.38 -15.59 17.34
CA SER A 365 22.98 -16.91 17.29
C SER A 365 23.78 -16.99 16.00
N ASP A 366 24.83 -16.17 15.90
CA ASP A 366 25.98 -16.49 15.06
C ASP A 366 26.63 -17.73 15.68
N GLY A 367 26.17 -18.88 15.22
CA GLY A 367 26.88 -20.14 15.36
C GLY A 367 28.12 -20.11 14.48
N GLU A 368 29.14 -19.36 14.91
CA GLU A 368 30.50 -19.59 14.46
C GLU A 368 30.91 -20.99 14.93
N LEU A 369 30.73 -21.95 14.03
CA LEU A 369 31.45 -23.22 14.03
C LEU A 369 32.94 -22.90 13.83
N SER A 370 33.61 -22.55 14.93
CA SER A 370 35.06 -22.55 15.02
C SER A 370 35.54 -23.99 14.82
N THR A 371 36.01 -24.25 13.60
CA THR A 371 36.87 -25.37 13.28
C THR A 371 38.21 -25.17 13.98
N SER A 372 38.41 -25.79 15.14
CA SER A 372 39.74 -25.91 15.76
C SER A 372 39.98 -27.32 16.29
N ARG A 373 39.99 -28.28 15.37
CA ARG A 373 40.77 -29.52 15.55
C ARG A 373 42.19 -29.26 15.05
N ALA A 374 43.02 -28.68 15.91
CA ALA A 374 44.47 -28.70 15.78
C ALA A 374 45.00 -29.69 16.83
N GLU A 375 45.19 -30.92 16.39
CA GLU A 375 45.93 -31.92 17.14
C GLU A 375 47.38 -31.44 17.31
N LYS A 376 47.73 -31.10 18.55
CA LYS A 376 49.11 -30.86 18.95
C LYS A 376 49.78 -32.21 19.10
N LEU A 377 50.25 -32.77 17.98
CA LEU A 377 51.18 -33.89 17.99
C LEU A 377 52.49 -33.42 18.65
N GLY A 378 52.82 -34.09 19.75
CA GLY A 378 54.08 -33.92 20.45
C GLY A 378 55.24 -34.32 19.55
N SER A 379 56.15 -33.37 19.34
CA SER A 379 57.51 -33.64 18.87
C SER A 379 58.23 -34.42 19.98
N ILE A 380 58.45 -35.73 19.76
CA ILE A 380 59.43 -36.49 20.54
C ILE A 380 60.75 -36.33 19.80
N HIS A 381 61.55 -35.39 20.29
CA HIS A 381 62.93 -35.23 19.93
C HIS A 381 63.72 -36.42 20.47
N SER A 382 64.51 -37.01 19.58
CA SER A 382 65.66 -37.88 19.85
C SER A 382 66.49 -37.42 21.04
N ASP A 383 66.64 -38.27 22.05
CA ASP A 383 67.72 -38.17 23.01
C ASP A 383 68.65 -39.36 22.85
N SER A 384 69.84 -39.05 22.33
CA SER A 384 70.97 -39.95 22.15
C SER A 384 71.71 -40.01 23.47
N ALA A 385 71.56 -41.10 24.22
CA ALA A 385 72.41 -41.42 25.36
C ALA A 385 73.38 -42.53 24.98
N ASP A 386 74.58 -42.10 24.59
CA ASP A 386 75.81 -42.85 24.80
C ASP A 386 75.92 -43.23 26.27
N SER A 387 76.15 -44.52 26.57
CA SER A 387 77.03 -44.91 27.68
C SER A 387 77.41 -46.38 27.58
N ASN A 388 78.71 -46.57 27.37
CA ASN A 388 79.48 -47.76 27.73
C ASN A 388 79.06 -48.33 29.08
N ASN A 389 78.72 -49.62 29.13
CA ASN A 389 79.51 -50.65 29.83
C ASN A 389 78.96 -52.05 29.54
#